data_AF-A0A6G1X7K4-F1
#
_entry.id   AF-A0A6G1X7K4-F1
#
_cell.length_a   1.000
_cell.length_b   1.000
_cell.length_c   1.000
_cell.angle_alpha   90.00
_cell.angle_beta   90.00
_cell.angle_gamma   90.00
#
_symmetry.space_group_name_H-M   'P 1'
#
loop_
_entity.id
_entity.type
_entity.pdbx_description
1 polymer ?
#
loop_
_entity_poly.entity_id
_entity_poly.type
_entity_poly.pdbx_seq_one_letter_code
_entity_poly.pdbx_strand_id
1 'polypeptide(L)'
;MHQVNKAVFEERERQNEKWGRQKHSYLRWYTILGEEVGEVAEALQQDMVNAKSTDADDLYKELIQVAAVASAFAEQVKSESKR
;
A
#
# COMPACT_ATOMS: atom_id res chain seq x y z
N MET A 1 -2.22 11.24 -17.17
CA MET A 1 -2.18 10.75 -15.79
C MET A 1 -0.90 11.25 -15.15
N HIS A 2 -0.94 11.74 -13.89
CA HIS A 2 0.28 12.11 -13.16
C HIS A 2 1.15 10.86 -12.96
N GLN A 3 2.49 10.97 -13.02
CA GLN A 3 3.40 9.80 -12.96
C GLN A 3 3.14 8.93 -11.71
N VAL A 4 2.86 9.56 -10.57
CA VAL A 4 2.51 8.88 -9.31
C VAL A 4 1.25 8.03 -9.42
N ASN A 5 0.18 8.55 -10.00
CA ASN A 5 -1.08 7.81 -10.13
C ASN A 5 -0.93 6.58 -11.05
N LYS A 6 -0.02 6.66 -12.03
CA LYS A 6 0.32 5.51 -12.88
C LYS A 6 1.04 4.43 -12.06
N ALA A 7 2.01 4.81 -11.23
CA ALA A 7 2.72 3.87 -10.35
C ALA A 7 1.77 3.19 -9.35
N VAL A 8 0.83 3.93 -8.77
CA VAL A 8 -0.21 3.34 -7.89
C VAL A 8 -1.07 2.32 -8.65
N PHE A 9 -1.44 2.62 -9.90
CA PHE A 9 -2.20 1.69 -10.73
C PHE A 9 -1.38 0.44 -11.07
N GLU A 10 -0.11 0.57 -11.44
CA GLU A 10 0.78 -0.56 -11.73
C GLU A 10 0.97 -1.45 -10.49
N GLU A 11 1.12 -0.86 -9.31
CA GLU A 11 1.19 -1.61 -8.05
C GLU A 11 -0.12 -2.33 -7.72
N ARG A 12 -1.28 -1.69 -7.96
CA ARG A 12 -2.60 -2.34 -7.82
C ARG A 12 -2.71 -3.58 -8.71
N GLU A 13 -2.27 -3.49 -9.96
CA GLU A 13 -2.27 -4.62 -10.89
C GLU A 13 -1.34 -5.73 -10.40
N ARG A 14 -0.11 -5.40 -9.98
CA ARG A 14 0.85 -6.36 -9.42
C ARG A 14 0.27 -7.09 -8.18
N GLN A 15 -0.40 -6.38 -7.28
CA GLN A 15 -1.07 -6.98 -6.12
C GLN A 15 -2.21 -7.90 -6.53
N ASN A 16 -3.01 -7.49 -7.52
CA ASN A 16 -4.09 -8.31 -8.07
C ASN A 16 -3.55 -9.57 -8.75
N GLU A 17 -2.41 -9.50 -9.44
CA GLU A 17 -1.75 -10.67 -10.03
C GLU A 17 -1.21 -11.63 -8.96
N LYS A 18 -0.56 -11.08 -7.93
CA LYS A 18 0.07 -11.87 -6.86
C LYS A 18 -0.96 -12.58 -5.97
N TRP A 19 -2.05 -11.89 -5.63
CA TRP A 19 -3.00 -12.35 -4.61
C TRP A 19 -4.41 -12.60 -5.14
N GLY A 20 -4.69 -12.24 -6.40
CA GLY A 20 -6.05 -12.22 -6.94
C GLY A 20 -6.85 -11.03 -6.41
N ARG A 21 -8.11 -10.92 -6.87
CA ARG A 21 -9.03 -9.89 -6.41
C ARG A 21 -9.35 -10.08 -4.92
N GLN A 22 -8.90 -9.13 -4.12
CA GLN A 22 -9.05 -9.14 -2.67
C GLN A 22 -10.43 -8.63 -2.23
N LYS A 23 -11.03 -9.30 -1.24
CA LYS A 23 -12.20 -8.82 -0.51
C LYS A 23 -12.08 -9.23 0.95
N HIS A 24 -12.03 -8.24 1.85
CA HIS A 24 -11.72 -8.44 3.27
C HIS A 24 -12.73 -7.72 4.18
N SER A 25 -12.73 -8.06 5.47
CA SER A 25 -13.41 -7.24 6.47
C SER A 25 -12.71 -5.87 6.59
N TYR A 26 -13.43 -4.83 7.03
CA TYR A 26 -12.86 -3.50 7.19
C TYR A 26 -11.71 -3.48 8.21
N LEU A 27 -11.79 -4.30 9.26
CA LEU A 27 -10.70 -4.45 10.22
C LEU A 27 -9.45 -5.03 9.55
N ARG A 28 -9.60 -6.08 8.72
CA ARG A 28 -8.45 -6.67 8.02
C ARG A 28 -7.85 -5.70 7.02
N TRP A 29 -8.67 -4.91 6.31
CA TRP A 29 -8.17 -3.83 5.46
C TRP A 29 -7.38 -2.77 6.25
N TYR A 30 -7.90 -2.35 7.40
CA TYR A 30 -7.22 -1.41 8.28
C TYR A 30 -5.88 -1.97 8.77
N THR A 31 -5.82 -3.26 9.12
CA THR A 31 -4.57 -3.93 9.51
C THR A 31 -3.55 -3.90 8.38
N ILE A 32 -3.92 -4.33 7.16
CA ILE A 32 -3.00 -4.32 6.00
C ILE A 32 -2.52 -2.91 5.69
N LEU A 33 -3.42 -1.92 5.68
CA LEU A 33 -3.03 -0.53 5.47
C LEU A 33 -2.06 -0.03 6.56
N GLY A 34 -2.27 -0.43 7.81
CA GLY A 34 -1.39 -0.11 8.92
C GLY A 34 -0.01 -0.73 8.79
N GLU A 35 0.08 -1.95 8.26
CA GLU A 35 1.35 -2.62 7.95
C GLU A 35 2.17 -1.80 6.93
N GLU A 36 1.57 -1.39 5.80
CA GLU A 36 2.24 -0.57 4.77
C GLU A 36 2.69 0.80 5.31
N VAL A 37 1.90 1.42 6.20
CA VAL A 37 2.31 2.68 6.87
C VAL A 37 3.48 2.44 7.82
N GLY A 38 3.56 1.25 8.43
CA GLY A 38 4.72 0.80 9.21
C GLY A 38 5.97 0.73 8.34
N GLU A 39 5.90 0.15 7.14
CA GLU A 39 7.01 0.06 6.20
C GLU A 39 7.51 1.46 5.77
N VAL A 40 6.59 2.42 5.57
CA VAL A 40 6.97 3.84 5.36
C VAL A 40 7.73 4.41 6.55
N ALA A 41 7.30 4.13 7.78
CA ALA A 41 7.97 4.61 8.98
C ALA A 41 9.37 3.99 9.16
N GLU A 42 9.54 2.73 8.76
CA GLU A 42 10.83 2.05 8.73
C GLU A 42 11.75 2.68 7.68
N ALA A 43 11.26 2.87 6.44
CA ALA A 43 12.02 3.51 5.36
C ALA A 43 12.50 4.93 5.74
N LEU A 44 11.67 5.73 6.41
CA LEU A 44 12.05 7.05 6.93
C LEU A 44 13.12 6.99 8.03
N GLN A 45 13.14 5.92 8.83
CA GLN A 45 14.15 5.74 9.88
C GLN A 45 15.48 5.24 9.32
N GLN A 46 15.49 4.63 8.12
CA GLN A 46 16.72 4.18 7.49
C GLN A 46 17.68 5.31 7.11
N ASP A 47 17.14 6.50 6.85
CA ASP A 47 17.94 7.70 6.56
C ASP A 47 18.56 8.33 7.83
N MET A 48 18.27 7.80 9.03
CA MET A 48 18.82 8.29 10.29
C MET A 48 20.08 7.48 10.71
N VAL A 49 21.04 8.18 11.34
CA VAL A 49 22.44 7.80 11.64
C VAL A 49 22.66 6.43 12.34
N ASN A 50 21.61 5.72 12.77
CA ASN A 50 21.68 4.39 13.41
C ASN A 50 20.81 3.32 12.72
N ALA A 51 20.47 3.50 11.44
CA ALA A 51 19.69 2.55 10.69
C ALA A 51 20.39 1.20 10.60
N LYS A 52 19.71 0.15 11.06
CA LYS A 52 20.04 -1.22 10.66
C LYS A 52 19.70 -1.33 9.18
N SER A 53 20.58 -1.93 8.38
CA SER A 53 20.28 -2.28 6.99
C SER A 53 19.10 -3.26 6.98
N THR A 54 17.88 -2.76 6.87
CA THR A 54 16.70 -3.58 6.60
C THR A 54 16.40 -3.47 5.10
N ASP A 55 15.69 -4.45 4.54
CA ASP A 55 15.34 -4.49 3.11
C ASP A 55 14.27 -3.43 2.72
N ALA A 56 14.07 -2.38 3.53
CA ALA A 56 13.09 -1.31 3.30
C ALA A 56 13.58 -0.32 2.23
N ASP A 57 13.89 -0.87 1.05
CA ASP A 57 14.36 -0.12 -0.09
C ASP A 57 13.23 0.72 -0.69
N ASP A 58 13.47 2.03 -0.68
CA ASP A 58 12.76 3.13 -1.35
C ASP A 58 11.45 3.61 -0.71
N LEU A 59 11.54 4.73 0.04
CA LEU A 59 10.38 5.48 0.56
C LEU A 59 9.30 5.75 -0.49
N TYR A 60 9.69 6.00 -1.75
CA TYR A 60 8.73 6.19 -2.83
C TYR A 60 7.92 4.93 -3.07
N LYS A 61 8.56 3.75 -3.10
CA LYS A 61 7.89 2.46 -3.26
C LYS A 61 6.89 2.24 -2.12
N GLU A 62 7.27 2.48 -0.87
CA GLU A 62 6.37 2.25 0.26
C GLU A 62 5.15 3.19 0.26
N LEU A 63 5.33 4.46 -0.12
CA LEU A 63 4.21 5.38 -0.33
C LEU A 63 3.26 4.91 -1.45
N ILE A 64 3.80 4.30 -2.51
CA ILE A 64 2.99 3.70 -3.58
C ILE A 64 2.21 2.49 -3.07
N GLN A 65 2.80 1.62 -2.24
CA GLN A 65 2.11 0.46 -1.65
C GLN A 65 0.95 0.90 -0.75
N VAL A 66 1.17 1.89 0.14
CA VAL A 66 0.11 2.50 0.97
C VAL A 66 -1.04 3.01 0.13
N ALA A 67 -0.74 3.80 -0.92
CA ALA A 67 -1.76 4.36 -1.81
C ALA A 67 -2.55 3.26 -2.56
N ALA A 68 -1.87 2.19 -2.99
CA ALA A 68 -2.49 1.05 -3.63
C ALA A 68 -3.45 0.31 -2.67
N VAL A 69 -3.03 0.01 -1.44
CA VAL A 69 -3.90 -0.64 -0.45
C VAL A 69 -5.11 0.23 -0.10
N ALA A 70 -4.92 1.52 0.12
CA ALA A 70 -6.02 2.45 0.37
C ALA A 70 -7.01 2.50 -0.81
N SER A 71 -6.52 2.47 -2.05
CA SER A 71 -7.38 2.42 -3.25
C SER A 71 -8.17 1.12 -3.32
N ALA A 72 -7.53 -0.04 -3.08
CA ALA A 72 -8.20 -1.33 -3.07
C ALA A 72 -9.31 -1.40 -2.00
N PHE A 73 -9.04 -0.86 -0.81
CA PHE A 73 -10.02 -0.77 0.26
C PHE A 73 -11.20 0.14 -0.15
N ALA A 74 -10.92 1.32 -0.68
CA ALA A 74 -11.96 2.25 -1.16
C ALA A 74 -12.81 1.65 -2.29
N GLU A 75 -12.21 0.86 -3.20
CA GLU A 75 -12.94 0.12 -4.25
C GLU A 75 -13.97 -0.84 -3.65
N GLN A 76 -13.60 -1.61 -2.61
CA GLN A 76 -14.55 -2.49 -1.93
C GLN A 76 -15.67 -1.69 -1.28
N VAL A 77 -15.34 -0.67 -0.47
CA VAL A 77 -16.34 0.18 0.20
C VAL A 77 -17.33 0.75 -0.81
N LYS A 78 -16.83 1.33 -1.90
CA LYS A 78 -17.66 1.89 -2.98
C LYS A 78 -18.55 0.83 -3.65
N SER A 79 -18.05 -0.39 -3.82
CA SER A 79 -18.83 -1.49 -4.39
C SER A 79 -19.96 -1.94 -3.45
N GLU A 80 -19.78 -1.81 -2.15
CA GLU A 80 -20.75 -2.20 -1.12
C GLU A 80 -21.78 -1.11 -0.84
N SER A 81 -21.39 0.18 -0.91
CA SER A 81 -22.32 1.32 -0.78
C SER A 81 -23.27 1.49 -1.98
N LYS A 82 -23.02 0.81 -3.11
CA LYS A 82 -23.90 0.80 -4.29
C LYS A 82 -24.94 -0.33 -4.26
N ARG A 83 -25.01 -1.10 -3.18
CA ARG A 83 -26.07 -2.08 -2.90
C ARG A 83 -27.09 -1.48 -1.94
#